data_AF-A0A847EDH2-F1
#
_entry.id   AF-A0A847EDH2-F1
#
_cell.length_a   1.000
_cell.length_b   1.000
_cell.length_c   1.000
_cell.angle_alpha   90.00
_cell.angle_beta   90.00
_cell.angle_gamma   90.00
#
_symmetry.space_group_name_H-M   'P 1'
#
loop_
_entity.id
_entity.type
_entity.pdbx_description
1 polymer ?
#
loop_
_entity_poly.entity_id
_entity_poly.type
_entity_poly.pdbx_seq_one_letter_code
_entity_poly.pdbx_strand_id
1 'polypeptide(L)'
;MLDKKFNECIVMQVVSSFINCNITTLMVREDVMKTEPPSHFVGDGELFLSRRSEYSYPHAYNVLIKIEDKWFSASKASKPKDSMIEALEGFFPGGITVREMVSTLEGLGLTLSDCASDNLIATLDKLKKCLEYEERNAKKFGHTYQQTLDSVAKLKATTEATNGSSEVIRILEEMQKTLSAYPIIE
;
A
#
# COMPACT_ATOMS: atom_id res chain seq x y z
N MET A 1 5.04 24.92 -15.47
CA MET A 1 5.16 25.43 -14.09
C MET A 1 4.33 24.53 -13.20
N LEU A 2 4.95 23.54 -12.56
CA LEU A 2 4.34 22.74 -11.50
C LEU A 2 4.80 23.31 -10.16
N ASP A 3 3.87 23.30 -9.24
CA ASP A 3 3.54 24.38 -8.31
C ASP A 3 4.43 24.39 -7.08
N LYS A 4 4.87 25.57 -6.63
CA LYS A 4 5.65 25.76 -5.39
C LYS A 4 4.89 25.24 -4.14
N LYS A 5 3.56 25.18 -4.26
CA LYS A 5 2.63 24.57 -3.29
C LYS A 5 2.73 23.04 -3.16
N PHE A 6 3.29 22.36 -4.16
CA PHE A 6 3.49 20.90 -4.18
C PHE A 6 4.51 20.44 -3.14
N ASN A 7 5.57 21.23 -2.92
CA ASN A 7 6.64 20.89 -2.00
C ASN A 7 6.26 21.19 -0.53
N GLU A 8 5.50 22.26 -0.28
CA GLU A 8 5.10 22.63 1.08
C GLU A 8 4.13 21.60 1.70
N CYS A 9 3.32 20.92 0.90
CA CYS A 9 2.32 19.97 1.39
C CYS A 9 2.92 18.62 1.84
N ILE A 10 3.88 18.07 1.07
CA ILE A 10 4.58 16.82 1.42
C ILE A 10 5.42 17.03 2.69
N VAL A 11 6.08 18.19 2.82
CA VAL A 11 6.87 18.52 4.00
C VAL A 11 5.98 18.71 5.23
N MET A 12 4.84 19.40 5.14
CA MET A 12 3.98 19.63 6.31
C MET A 12 3.24 18.37 6.80
N GLN A 13 2.77 17.48 5.92
CA GLN A 13 2.07 16.26 6.35
C GLN A 13 3.02 15.25 7.01
N VAL A 14 4.21 15.09 6.45
CA VAL A 14 5.27 14.26 7.03
C VAL A 14 5.66 14.85 8.39
N VAL A 15 5.96 16.15 8.48
CA VAL A 15 6.38 16.80 9.74
C VAL A 15 5.29 16.78 10.84
N SER A 16 4.01 16.99 10.51
CA SER A 16 2.96 17.01 11.56
C SER A 16 2.69 15.64 12.20
N SER A 17 2.99 14.56 11.48
CA SER A 17 2.73 13.18 11.92
C SER A 17 3.80 12.63 12.87
N PHE A 18 4.99 13.24 12.93
CA PHE A 18 6.14 12.73 13.67
C PHE A 18 6.39 13.39 15.03
N ILE A 19 5.55 14.35 15.45
CA ILE A 19 5.73 15.12 16.71
C ILE A 19 5.61 14.24 17.98
N ASN A 20 5.04 13.03 17.91
CA ASN A 20 4.86 12.14 19.07
C ASN A 20 5.85 10.97 19.13
N CYS A 21 6.75 10.83 18.16
CA CYS A 21 7.88 9.93 18.27
C CYS A 21 9.09 10.80 18.61
N ASN A 22 9.99 10.34 19.49
CA ASN A 22 11.29 10.99 19.74
C ASN A 22 12.22 10.88 18.51
N ILE A 23 11.69 11.22 17.33
CA ILE A 23 12.41 11.35 16.09
C ILE A 23 12.98 12.76 16.13
N THR A 24 14.27 12.81 16.41
CA THR A 24 15.09 13.99 16.21
C THR A 24 15.06 14.31 14.72
N THR A 25 14.08 15.12 14.32
CA THR A 25 14.19 16.03 13.18
C THR A 25 14.09 15.39 11.78
N LEU A 26 12.88 15.31 11.25
CA LEU A 26 12.63 15.23 9.81
C LEU A 26 12.67 16.66 9.24
N MET A 27 13.87 17.25 9.15
CA MET A 27 14.05 18.58 8.55
C MET A 27 14.37 18.43 7.07
N VAL A 28 13.43 18.86 6.22
CA VAL A 28 13.77 19.26 4.85
C VAL A 28 14.44 20.63 4.96
N ARG A 29 15.74 20.68 4.65
CA ARG A 29 16.55 21.90 4.67
C ARG A 29 16.00 22.94 3.68
N GLU A 30 15.55 24.09 4.17
CA GLU A 30 14.99 25.21 3.39
C GLU A 30 15.97 25.77 2.34
N ASP A 31 17.27 25.60 2.56
CA ASP A 31 18.36 26.05 1.70
C ASP A 31 18.47 25.28 0.37
N VAL A 32 17.77 24.15 0.21
CA VAL A 32 17.71 23.35 -1.03
C VAL A 32 16.60 23.84 -1.99
N MET A 33 15.72 24.74 -1.56
CA MET A 33 14.50 25.15 -2.29
C MET A 33 14.71 26.12 -3.48
N LYS A 34 15.95 26.34 -3.93
CA LYS A 34 16.24 27.29 -5.03
C LYS A 34 16.90 26.68 -6.27
N THR A 35 17.32 25.42 -6.25
CA THR A 35 17.89 24.76 -7.43
C THR A 35 17.58 23.27 -7.37
N GLU A 36 16.69 22.85 -8.27
CA GLU A 36 16.23 21.47 -8.47
C GLU A 36 15.38 20.85 -7.34
N PRO A 37 14.37 20.03 -7.68
CA PRO A 37 13.54 19.36 -6.68
C PRO A 37 14.42 18.49 -5.77
N PRO A 38 14.15 18.44 -4.45
CA PRO A 38 14.94 17.63 -3.54
C PRO A 38 14.78 16.16 -3.93
N SER A 39 15.83 15.60 -4.53
CA SER A 39 15.96 14.20 -4.95
C SER A 39 16.43 13.27 -3.82
N HIS A 40 16.71 13.83 -2.63
CA HIS A 40 17.35 13.09 -1.55
C HIS A 40 16.70 13.35 -0.19
N PHE A 41 16.40 12.24 0.48
CA PHE A 41 16.10 12.10 1.90
C PHE A 41 17.37 12.43 2.71
N VAL A 42 17.23 13.09 3.86
CA VAL A 42 18.35 13.29 4.81
C VAL A 42 18.00 12.52 6.09
N GLY A 43 18.42 11.25 6.12
CA GLY A 43 18.21 10.27 7.19
C GLY A 43 18.55 8.85 6.69
N ASP A 44 18.58 7.85 7.58
CA ASP A 44 18.69 6.43 7.19
C ASP A 44 17.28 5.85 7.00
N GLY A 45 16.94 5.39 5.79
CA GLY A 45 15.62 4.82 5.49
C GLY A 45 15.25 4.78 4.01
N GLU A 46 14.13 4.13 3.68
CA GLU A 46 13.55 4.04 2.33
C GLU A 46 12.20 4.76 2.27
N LEU A 47 11.92 5.45 1.16
CA LEU A 47 10.70 6.23 0.98
C LEU A 47 9.99 5.84 -0.32
N PHE A 48 8.74 5.40 -0.21
CA PHE A 48 7.86 5.08 -1.33
C PHE A 48 6.75 6.12 -1.41
N LEU A 49 6.71 6.87 -2.51
CA LEU A 49 5.76 7.95 -2.75
C LEU A 49 4.73 7.51 -3.79
N SER A 50 3.45 7.62 -3.46
CA SER A 50 2.43 7.28 -4.43
C SER A 50 2.37 8.27 -5.58
N ARG A 51 2.12 7.78 -6.80
CA ARG A 51 1.71 8.63 -7.90
C ARG A 51 0.35 9.28 -7.59
N ARG A 52 0.20 10.55 -7.95
CA ARG A 52 -1.08 11.27 -7.85
C ARG A 52 -2.09 10.57 -8.76
N SER A 53 -3.01 9.82 -8.17
CA SER A 53 -4.14 9.24 -8.88
C SER A 53 -5.13 10.37 -9.21
N GLU A 54 -5.58 10.44 -10.47
CA GLU A 54 -6.63 11.37 -10.92
C GLU A 54 -8.01 11.03 -10.33
N TYR A 55 -8.15 9.83 -9.72
CA TYR A 55 -9.40 9.24 -9.26
C TYR A 55 -9.58 9.23 -7.74
N SER A 56 -8.61 9.75 -6.97
CA SER A 56 -8.75 9.90 -5.53
C SER A 56 -9.40 11.25 -5.21
N TYR A 57 -10.59 11.19 -4.62
CA TYR A 57 -11.18 12.28 -3.84
C TYR A 57 -10.09 12.92 -2.94
N PRO A 58 -10.13 14.25 -2.74
CA PRO A 58 -8.96 15.07 -3.00
C PRO A 58 -7.88 14.94 -1.91
N HIS A 59 -6.64 14.68 -2.35
CA HIS A 59 -5.36 14.94 -1.67
C HIS A 59 -4.73 13.91 -0.72
N ALA A 60 -5.14 12.64 -0.69
CA ALA A 60 -4.35 11.65 0.03
C ALA A 60 -3.19 11.12 -0.83
N TYR A 61 -1.97 11.62 -0.60
CA TYR A 61 -0.75 10.94 -1.04
C TYR A 61 -0.53 9.74 -0.10
N ASN A 62 -0.38 8.54 -0.67
CA ASN A 62 0.08 7.40 0.10
C ASN A 62 1.61 7.48 0.16
N VAL A 63 2.14 7.53 1.37
CA VAL A 63 3.57 7.56 1.62
C VAL A 63 3.87 6.42 2.56
N LEU A 64 4.78 5.55 2.15
CA LEU A 64 5.28 4.45 2.95
C LEU A 64 6.77 4.70 3.22
N ILE A 65 7.18 4.58 4.47
CA ILE A 65 8.55 4.86 4.91
C ILE A 65 9.07 3.64 5.66
N LYS A 66 10.29 3.21 5.35
CA LYS A 66 11.06 2.26 6.15
C LYS A 66 12.13 3.03 6.92
N ILE A 67 12.13 2.91 8.24
CA ILE A 67 13.19 3.43 9.11
C ILE A 67 13.66 2.25 9.95
N GLU A 68 14.95 1.93 9.86
CA GLU A 68 15.50 0.71 10.46
C GLU A 68 14.71 -0.56 10.02
N ASP A 69 14.21 -1.34 10.97
CA ASP A 69 13.39 -2.53 10.74
C ASP A 69 11.88 -2.24 10.73
N LYS A 70 11.47 -0.96 10.81
CA LYS A 70 10.07 -0.57 10.96
C LYS A 70 9.50 0.14 9.75
N TRP A 71 8.22 -0.13 9.51
CA TRP A 71 7.43 0.45 8.43
C TRP A 71 6.38 1.44 8.96
N PHE A 72 6.17 2.53 8.21
CA PHE A 72 5.26 3.62 8.56
C PHE A 72 4.45 4.08 7.36
N SER A 73 3.15 4.31 7.55
CA SER A 73 2.28 5.02 6.60
C SER A 73 2.15 6.48 7.03
N ALA A 74 2.72 7.40 6.24
CA ALA A 74 2.76 8.83 6.58
C ALA A 74 1.39 9.52 6.47
N SER A 75 0.43 8.89 5.80
CA SER A 75 -0.93 9.43 5.68
C SER A 75 -1.70 9.50 7.01
N LYS A 76 -1.22 8.84 8.09
CA LYS A 76 -1.96 8.70 9.36
C LYS A 76 -1.13 8.74 10.66
N ALA A 77 0.11 9.21 10.64
CA ALA A 77 1.00 9.10 11.83
C ALA A 77 0.98 7.68 12.42
N SER A 78 1.08 6.66 11.54
CA SER A 78 0.83 5.29 11.93
C SER A 78 1.85 4.84 12.99
N LYS A 79 1.39 4.04 13.97
CA LYS A 79 2.31 3.27 14.82
C LYS A 79 3.29 2.47 13.96
N PRO A 80 4.55 2.29 14.41
CA PRO A 80 5.51 1.45 13.70
C PRO A 80 4.93 0.07 13.45
N LYS A 81 5.19 -0.46 12.25
CA LYS A 81 4.77 -1.79 11.79
C LYS A 81 5.99 -2.66 11.55
N ASP A 82 5.80 -3.96 11.72
CA ASP A 82 6.88 -4.95 11.57
C ASP A 82 7.01 -5.46 10.13
N SER A 83 6.09 -5.05 9.24
CA SER A 83 6.14 -5.40 7.82
C SER A 83 5.54 -4.33 6.93
N MET A 84 5.99 -4.33 5.68
CA MET A 84 5.50 -3.46 4.62
C MET A 84 3.97 -3.58 4.48
N ILE A 85 3.46 -4.81 4.40
CA ILE A 85 2.03 -5.10 4.17
C ILE A 85 1.13 -4.64 5.33
N GLU A 86 1.63 -4.63 6.57
CA GLU A 86 0.89 -4.07 7.72
C GLU A 86 0.84 -2.55 7.69
N ALA A 87 1.88 -1.88 7.18
CA ALA A 87 1.86 -0.45 7.00
C ALA A 87 0.90 -0.04 5.85
N LEU A 88 0.73 -0.91 4.85
CA LEU A 88 -0.32 -0.78 3.84
C LEU A 88 -1.74 -1.02 4.40
N GLU A 89 -1.92 -1.67 5.54
CA GLU A 89 -3.24 -1.87 6.16
C GLU A 89 -3.80 -0.57 6.78
N GLY A 90 -2.92 0.36 7.18
CA GLY A 90 -3.29 1.60 7.84
C GLY A 90 -4.32 2.45 7.08
N PHE A 91 -4.54 2.21 5.79
CA PHE A 91 -5.44 2.99 4.94
C PHE A 91 -6.94 2.73 5.21
N PHE A 92 -7.37 1.55 5.68
CA PHE A 92 -8.81 1.22 5.80
C PHE A 92 -9.17 0.51 7.13
N PRO A 93 -9.96 1.16 8.02
CA PRO A 93 -10.42 0.54 9.27
C PRO A 93 -11.51 -0.49 8.98
N GLY A 94 -11.12 -1.75 8.80
CA GLY A 94 -12.06 -2.85 8.51
C GLY A 94 -11.48 -4.03 7.74
N GLY A 95 -10.25 -3.87 7.23
CA GLY A 95 -9.64 -4.80 6.28
C GLY A 95 -9.43 -4.11 4.93
N ILE A 96 -8.48 -4.61 4.15
CA ILE A 96 -8.23 -4.12 2.79
C ILE A 96 -8.92 -5.09 1.84
N THR A 97 -9.77 -4.58 0.96
CA THR A 97 -10.32 -5.38 -0.15
C THR A 97 -9.22 -5.72 -1.14
N VAL A 98 -9.43 -6.74 -1.97
CA VAL A 98 -8.45 -7.09 -3.03
C VAL A 98 -8.22 -5.91 -3.97
N ARG A 99 -9.31 -5.19 -4.30
CA ARG A 99 -9.26 -4.01 -5.16
C ARG A 99 -8.45 -2.86 -4.54
N GLU A 100 -8.64 -2.57 -3.25
CA GLU A 100 -7.86 -1.55 -2.55
C GLU A 100 -6.40 -1.94 -2.44
N MET A 101 -6.10 -3.23 -2.27
CA MET A 101 -4.73 -3.74 -2.26
C MET A 101 -4.04 -3.49 -3.60
N VAL A 102 -4.69 -3.83 -4.72
CA VAL A 102 -4.19 -3.50 -6.07
C VAL A 102 -3.92 -2.00 -6.17
N SER A 103 -4.92 -1.17 -5.89
CA SER A 103 -4.79 0.28 -6.04
C SER A 103 -3.67 0.88 -5.18
N THR A 104 -3.46 0.35 -3.97
CA THR A 104 -2.44 0.83 -3.04
C THR A 104 -1.05 0.45 -3.53
N LEU A 105 -0.85 -0.82 -3.91
CA LEU A 105 0.41 -1.32 -4.45
C LEU A 105 0.79 -0.58 -5.74
N GLU A 106 -0.13 -0.46 -6.69
CA GLU A 106 0.10 0.28 -7.93
C GLU A 106 0.39 1.76 -7.70
N GLY A 107 -0.33 2.37 -6.76
CA GLY A 107 -0.10 3.76 -6.37
C GLY A 107 1.34 3.98 -5.94
N LEU A 108 1.89 3.06 -5.15
CA LEU A 108 3.26 3.09 -4.61
C LEU A 108 4.31 2.50 -5.57
N GLY A 109 3.91 1.94 -6.71
CA GLY A 109 4.83 1.22 -7.62
C GLY A 109 5.40 -0.07 -7.03
N LEU A 110 4.65 -0.70 -6.13
CA LEU A 110 4.99 -1.93 -5.42
C LEU A 110 4.19 -3.13 -5.94
N THR A 111 4.62 -4.32 -5.56
CA THR A 111 3.96 -5.60 -5.82
C THR A 111 3.80 -6.43 -4.54
N LEU A 112 3.03 -7.52 -4.61
CA LEU A 112 2.98 -8.49 -3.52
C LEU A 112 4.31 -9.21 -3.33
N SER A 113 5.13 -9.32 -4.37
CA SER A 113 6.48 -9.89 -4.28
C SER A 113 7.40 -9.03 -3.41
N ASP A 114 7.28 -7.70 -3.49
CA ASP A 114 8.02 -6.78 -2.62
C ASP A 114 7.57 -6.95 -1.16
N CYS A 115 6.27 -7.03 -0.92
CA CYS A 115 5.71 -7.28 0.41
C CYS A 115 6.16 -8.63 0.99
N ALA A 116 6.15 -9.68 0.18
CA ALA A 116 6.56 -11.02 0.57
C ALA A 116 8.07 -11.13 0.82
N SER A 117 8.88 -10.37 0.08
CA SER A 117 10.33 -10.30 0.26
C SER A 117 10.70 -9.60 1.57
N ASP A 118 9.92 -8.59 1.97
CA ASP A 118 10.06 -7.96 3.29
C ASP A 118 9.60 -8.88 4.42
N ASN A 119 8.38 -9.43 4.33
CA ASN A 119 7.85 -10.38 5.30
C ASN A 119 6.79 -11.30 4.68
N LEU A 120 7.20 -12.51 4.32
CA LEU A 120 6.31 -13.51 3.71
C LEU A 120 5.15 -13.89 4.64
N ILE A 121 5.43 -14.15 5.92
CA ILE A 121 4.40 -14.61 6.87
C ILE A 121 3.28 -13.58 7.00
N ALA A 122 3.65 -12.31 7.19
CA ALA A 122 2.67 -11.21 7.28
C ALA A 122 1.89 -11.04 5.98
N THR A 123 2.56 -11.19 4.83
CA THR A 123 1.91 -11.10 3.51
C THR A 123 0.89 -12.22 3.30
N LEU A 124 1.25 -13.46 3.63
CA LEU A 124 0.35 -14.61 3.52
C LEU A 124 -0.84 -14.49 4.48
N ASP A 125 -0.61 -14.09 5.73
CA ASP A 125 -1.69 -13.84 6.70
C ASP A 125 -2.65 -12.77 6.21
N LYS A 126 -2.13 -11.69 5.63
CA LYS A 126 -2.95 -10.61 5.08
C LYS A 126 -3.80 -11.07 3.90
N LEU A 127 -3.24 -11.86 2.99
CA LEU A 127 -3.98 -12.41 1.84
C LEU A 127 -5.10 -13.36 2.29
N LYS A 128 -4.87 -14.18 3.32
CA LYS A 128 -5.92 -15.05 3.91
C LYS A 128 -7.06 -14.23 4.49
N LYS A 129 -6.75 -13.21 5.29
CA LYS A 129 -7.77 -12.30 5.86
C LYS A 129 -8.55 -11.57 4.75
N CYS A 130 -7.88 -11.21 3.66
CA CYS A 130 -8.52 -10.61 2.49
C CYS A 130 -9.51 -11.61 1.84
N LEU A 131 -9.10 -12.86 1.63
CA LEU A 131 -9.98 -13.92 1.12
C LEU A 131 -11.20 -14.14 2.03
N GLU A 132 -11.00 -14.27 3.33
CA GLU A 132 -12.08 -14.44 4.31
C GLU A 132 -13.08 -13.26 4.29
N TYR A 133 -12.60 -12.05 4.03
CA TYR A 133 -13.44 -10.87 3.89
C TYR A 133 -14.26 -10.90 2.60
N GLU A 134 -13.62 -11.15 1.45
CA GLU A 134 -14.30 -11.20 0.15
C GLU A 134 -15.31 -12.35 0.09
N GLU A 135 -14.96 -13.53 0.61
CA GLU A 135 -15.87 -14.69 0.64
C GLU A 135 -17.09 -14.42 1.52
N ARG A 136 -16.91 -13.75 2.67
CA ARG A 136 -18.02 -13.35 3.54
C ARG A 136 -18.96 -12.39 2.84
N ASN A 137 -18.44 -11.44 2.07
CA ASN A 137 -19.25 -10.55 1.26
C ASN A 137 -19.99 -11.32 0.17
N ALA A 138 -19.30 -12.22 -0.55
CA ALA A 138 -19.92 -13.03 -1.60
C ALA A 138 -21.05 -13.91 -1.07
N LYS A 139 -20.87 -14.54 0.10
CA LYS A 139 -21.92 -15.29 0.81
C LYS A 139 -23.10 -14.41 1.21
N LYS A 140 -22.82 -13.20 1.73
CA LYS A 140 -23.85 -12.26 2.18
C LYS A 140 -24.73 -11.76 1.03
N PHE A 141 -24.11 -11.45 -0.11
CA PHE A 141 -24.81 -10.89 -1.26
C PHE A 141 -25.27 -11.94 -2.28
N GLY A 142 -24.81 -13.19 -2.14
CA GLY A 142 -25.11 -14.30 -3.03
C GLY A 142 -24.41 -14.21 -4.39
N HIS A 143 -23.35 -13.39 -4.51
CA HIS A 143 -22.63 -13.17 -5.76
C HIS A 143 -21.24 -12.54 -5.51
N THR A 144 -20.38 -12.62 -6.51
CA THR A 144 -19.07 -11.95 -6.59
C THR A 144 -19.08 -10.94 -7.75
N TYR A 145 -18.41 -9.80 -7.59
CA TYR A 145 -18.21 -8.85 -8.69
C TYR A 145 -17.05 -9.28 -9.61
N GLN A 146 -17.22 -9.13 -10.93
CA GLN A 146 -16.18 -9.40 -11.91
C GLN A 146 -14.90 -8.62 -11.60
N GLN A 147 -15.04 -7.36 -11.17
CA GLN A 147 -13.91 -6.50 -10.77
C GLN A 147 -13.05 -7.09 -9.64
N THR A 148 -13.66 -7.84 -8.71
CA THR A 148 -12.90 -8.51 -7.64
C THR A 148 -12.02 -9.60 -8.23
N LEU A 149 -12.57 -10.43 -9.13
CA LEU A 149 -11.82 -11.48 -9.81
C LEU A 149 -10.71 -10.91 -10.70
N ASP A 150 -10.97 -9.83 -11.42
CA ASP A 150 -9.96 -9.14 -12.24
C ASP A 150 -8.82 -8.61 -11.37
N SER A 151 -9.13 -8.11 -10.17
CA SER A 151 -8.14 -7.65 -9.20
C SER A 151 -7.27 -8.81 -8.68
N VAL A 152 -7.86 -9.98 -8.39
CA VAL A 152 -7.12 -11.19 -8.01
C VAL A 152 -6.19 -11.64 -9.15
N ALA A 153 -6.71 -11.72 -10.37
CA ALA A 153 -5.94 -12.10 -11.55
C ALA A 153 -4.76 -11.15 -11.79
N LYS A 154 -4.96 -9.85 -11.59
CA LYS A 154 -3.91 -8.84 -11.72
C LYS A 154 -2.82 -8.98 -10.66
N LEU A 155 -3.18 -9.22 -9.39
CA LEU A 155 -2.21 -9.51 -8.33
C LEU A 155 -1.42 -10.78 -8.65
N LYS A 156 -2.08 -11.82 -9.16
CA LYS A 156 -1.41 -13.07 -9.56
C LYS A 156 -0.42 -12.81 -10.70
N ALA A 157 -0.86 -12.20 -11.79
CA ALA A 157 -0.03 -11.95 -12.96
C ALA A 157 1.20 -11.08 -12.64
N THR A 158 1.03 -10.06 -11.80
CA THR A 158 2.16 -9.20 -11.37
C THR A 158 3.13 -9.93 -10.44
N THR A 159 2.63 -10.81 -9.57
CA THR A 159 3.47 -11.68 -8.73
C THR A 159 4.26 -12.66 -9.59
N GLU A 160 3.63 -13.30 -10.58
CA GLU A 160 4.29 -14.22 -11.52
C GLU A 160 5.36 -13.49 -12.36
N ALA A 161 5.04 -12.32 -12.90
CA ALA A 161 5.96 -11.52 -13.73
C ALA A 161 7.21 -11.05 -12.96
N THR A 162 7.13 -10.98 -11.64
CA THR A 162 8.25 -10.59 -10.75
C THR A 162 8.95 -11.79 -10.11
N ASN A 163 8.65 -13.02 -10.54
CA ASN A 163 9.15 -14.27 -9.93
C ASN A 163 8.86 -14.33 -8.41
N GLY A 164 7.68 -13.85 -8.00
CA GLY A 164 7.23 -13.81 -6.62
C GLY A 164 7.02 -15.20 -5.99
N SER A 165 6.83 -15.21 -4.66
CA SER A 165 6.67 -16.44 -3.88
C SER A 165 5.54 -17.34 -4.42
N SER A 166 5.84 -18.63 -4.58
CA SER A 166 4.87 -19.65 -4.99
C SER A 166 3.70 -19.78 -4.02
N GLU A 167 3.94 -19.51 -2.74
CA GLU A 167 2.94 -19.54 -1.68
C GLU A 167 1.95 -18.38 -1.77
N VAL A 168 2.42 -17.20 -2.20
CA VAL A 168 1.55 -16.05 -2.54
C VAL A 168 0.67 -16.41 -3.73
N ILE A 169 1.26 -16.94 -4.80
CA ILE A 169 0.52 -17.36 -6.00
C ILE A 169 -0.56 -18.39 -5.63
N ARG A 170 -0.22 -19.38 -4.80
CA ARG A 170 -1.18 -20.41 -4.35
C ARG A 170 -2.38 -19.82 -3.61
N ILE A 171 -2.19 -18.82 -2.74
CA ILE A 171 -3.31 -18.16 -2.05
C ILE A 171 -4.16 -17.36 -3.04
N LEU A 172 -3.55 -16.69 -4.03
CA LEU A 172 -4.30 -15.98 -5.06
C LEU A 172 -5.11 -16.93 -5.95
N GLU A 173 -4.59 -18.12 -6.25
CA GLU A 173 -5.34 -19.19 -6.95
C GLU A 173 -6.49 -19.72 -6.11
N GLU A 174 -6.28 -19.95 -4.82
CA GLU A 174 -7.33 -20.33 -3.88
C GLU A 174 -8.43 -19.27 -3.80
N MET A 175 -8.04 -18.00 -3.74
CA MET A 175 -8.95 -16.86 -3.73
C MET A 175 -9.77 -16.79 -5.02
N GLN A 176 -9.13 -16.91 -6.19
CA GLN A 176 -9.81 -16.96 -7.49
C GLN A 176 -10.83 -18.11 -7.51
N LYS A 177 -10.40 -19.33 -7.16
CA LYS A 177 -11.26 -20.52 -7.15
C LYS A 177 -12.47 -20.36 -6.21
N THR A 178 -12.23 -19.85 -5.01
CA THR A 178 -13.26 -19.68 -3.98
C THR A 178 -14.30 -18.65 -4.41
N LEU A 179 -13.86 -17.50 -4.92
CA LEU A 179 -14.76 -16.42 -5.30
C LEU A 179 -15.52 -16.70 -6.61
N SER A 180 -14.94 -17.48 -7.52
CA SER A 180 -15.62 -17.96 -8.75
C SER A 180 -16.68 -19.04 -8.50
N ALA A 181 -16.84 -19.54 -7.27
CA ALA A 181 -17.91 -20.47 -6.92
C ALA A 181 -19.29 -19.78 -6.77
N TYR A 182 -19.31 -18.44 -6.70
CA TYR A 182 -20.52 -17.64 -6.58
C TYR A 182 -20.94 -17.10 -7.96
N PRO A 183 -22.24 -16.80 -8.18
CA PRO A 183 -22.69 -16.07 -9.36
C PRO A 183 -21.88 -14.79 -9.57
N ILE A 184 -21.52 -14.50 -10.82
CA ILE A 184 -20.69 -13.34 -11.16
C ILE A 184 -21.60 -12.22 -11.68
N ILE A 185 -21.42 -11.01 -11.16
CA ILE A 185 -22.08 -9.79 -11.66
C ILE A 185 -21.01 -8.83 -12.18
N GLU A 186 -21.30 -8.19 -13.30
CA GLU A 186 -20.44 -7.17 -13.92
C GLU A 186 -20.28 -5.91 -13.05
#